data_AF-K2B688-F1
#
_entry.id   AF-K2B688-F1
#
_cell.length_a   1.000
_cell.length_b   1.000
_cell.length_c   1.000
_cell.angle_alpha   90.00
_cell.angle_beta   90.00
_cell.angle_gamma   90.00
#
_symmetry.space_group_name_H-M   'P 1'
#
loop_
_entity.id
_entity.type
_entity.pdbx_description
1 polymer ?
#
loop_
_entity_poly.entity_id
_entity_poly.type
_entity_poly.pdbx_seq_one_letter_code
_entity_poly.pdbx_strand_id
1 'polypeptide(L)'
;AGRPGAPTWQGVKGDEIILRNGDVITGEIISEKLSLKTEHGFIGFRFTDIVAAYSVYDTQKPYDKVISNNGDKVSGVIADAHVELKTAAGDVIKIAVPAIKIINKNIGSK
;
A
#
# COMPACT_ATOMS: atom_id res chain seq x y z
N ALA A 1 18.65 -34.14 11.36
CA ALA A 1 18.78 -33.63 9.99
C ALA A 1 17.49 -32.89 9.61
N GLY A 2 17.41 -31.59 9.89
CA GLY A 2 16.31 -30.73 9.44
C GLY A 2 16.68 -30.12 8.10
N ARG A 3 15.79 -30.25 7.10
CA ARG A 3 16.01 -29.79 5.72
C ARG A 3 16.28 -28.27 5.68
N PRO A 4 17.28 -27.79 4.93
CA PRO A 4 17.46 -26.37 4.68
C PRO A 4 16.54 -25.91 3.53
N GLY A 5 15.91 -24.74 3.68
CA GLY A 5 15.54 -23.94 2.51
C GLY A 5 14.09 -23.96 2.04
N ALA A 6 13.10 -23.83 2.92
CA ALA A 6 11.87 -23.12 2.55
C ALA A 6 12.02 -21.68 3.04
N PRO A 7 11.92 -20.64 2.19
CA PRO A 7 11.70 -19.30 2.70
C PRO A 7 10.33 -19.33 3.36
N THR A 8 10.32 -19.46 4.69
CA THR A 8 9.14 -19.23 5.47
C THR A 8 8.83 -17.75 5.29
N TRP A 9 7.76 -17.43 4.55
CA TRP A 9 7.08 -16.14 4.67
C TRP A 9 6.40 -16.04 6.06
N GLN A 10 7.12 -16.42 7.11
CA GLN A 10 6.77 -16.29 8.51
C GLN A 10 7.58 -15.10 9.02
N GLY A 11 7.02 -13.89 9.01
CA GLY A 11 7.68 -12.82 9.76
C GLY A 11 7.38 -11.37 9.42
N VAL A 12 6.81 -11.04 8.27
CA VAL A 12 6.41 -9.65 8.02
C VAL A 12 5.03 -9.39 8.63
N LYS A 13 5.02 -9.10 9.94
CA LYS A 13 3.90 -8.42 10.63
C LYS A 13 3.87 -6.93 10.25
N GLY A 14 3.95 -6.62 8.95
CA GLY A 14 4.12 -5.28 8.46
C GLY A 14 3.44 -5.08 7.12
N ASP A 15 3.08 -3.85 6.85
CA ASP A 15 2.65 -3.38 5.55
C ASP A 15 3.78 -3.52 4.52
N GLU A 16 3.40 -3.81 3.28
CA GLU A 16 4.31 -4.00 2.15
C GLU A 16 3.95 -3.01 1.04
N ILE A 17 4.94 -2.29 0.53
CA ILE A 17 4.80 -1.38 -0.60
C ILE A 17 5.70 -1.88 -1.73
N ILE A 18 5.07 -2.30 -2.82
CA ILE A 18 5.74 -2.67 -4.06
C ILE A 18 5.78 -1.43 -4.95
N LEU A 19 6.98 -1.01 -5.29
CA LEU A 19 7.26 0.09 -6.19
C LEU A 19 7.18 -0.35 -7.66
N ARG A 20 6.99 0.61 -8.56
CA ARG A 20 6.91 0.37 -10.00
C ARG A 20 8.20 -0.18 -10.60
N ASN A 21 9.34 0.13 -10.00
CA ASN A 21 10.65 -0.42 -10.38
C ASN A 21 10.82 -1.90 -9.97
N GLY A 22 9.85 -2.49 -9.24
CA GLY A 22 9.91 -3.86 -8.73
C GLY A 22 10.52 -3.98 -7.33
N ASP A 23 10.90 -2.85 -6.73
CA ASP A 23 11.42 -2.81 -5.36
C ASP A 23 10.29 -3.03 -4.34
N VAL A 24 10.58 -3.70 -3.23
CA VAL A 24 9.59 -4.05 -2.21
C VAL A 24 10.06 -3.54 -0.87
N ILE A 25 9.31 -2.59 -0.33
CA ILE A 25 9.59 -1.97 0.96
C ILE A 25 8.61 -2.54 1.98
N THR A 26 9.13 -3.07 3.09
CA THR A 26 8.31 -3.62 4.18
C THR A 26 8.47 -2.80 5.45
N GLY A 27 7.38 -2.57 6.17
CA GLY A 27 7.38 -1.76 7.39
C GLY A 27 5.98 -1.46 7.91
N GLU A 28 5.80 -0.34 8.58
CA GLU A 28 4.52 0.16 9.09
C GLU A 28 4.20 1.48 8.42
N ILE A 29 3.06 1.58 7.73
CA ILE A 29 2.63 2.84 7.12
C ILE A 29 2.16 3.77 8.24
N ILE A 30 2.91 4.86 8.44
CA ILE A 30 2.64 5.87 9.45
C ILE A 30 1.85 7.07 8.89
N SER A 31 1.63 7.12 7.57
CA SER A 31 0.75 8.12 6.97
C SER A 31 -0.66 8.03 7.56
N GLU A 32 -1.25 9.19 7.88
CA GLU A 32 -2.56 9.23 8.54
C GLU A 32 -3.73 9.07 7.55
N LYS A 33 -3.62 9.69 6.37
CA LYS A 33 -4.68 9.76 5.37
C LYS A 33 -4.15 9.58 3.95
N LEU A 34 -5.02 9.08 3.09
CA LEU A 34 -4.81 8.92 1.66
C LEU A 34 -5.95 9.64 0.93
N SER A 35 -5.60 10.63 0.11
CA SER A 35 -6.57 11.33 -0.71
C SER A 35 -6.68 10.64 -2.07
N LEU A 36 -7.88 10.20 -2.45
CA LEU A 36 -8.19 9.58 -3.74
C LEU A 36 -9.08 10.52 -4.56
N LYS A 37 -8.59 10.97 -5.72
CA LYS A 37 -9.35 11.75 -6.69
C LYS A 37 -10.12 10.80 -7.62
N THR A 38 -11.43 10.81 -7.49
CA THR A 38 -12.36 10.09 -8.37
C THR A 38 -12.97 11.05 -9.39
N GLU A 39 -13.74 10.52 -10.35
CA GLU A 39 -14.50 11.36 -11.30
C GLU A 39 -15.53 12.26 -10.60
N HIS A 40 -16.01 11.87 -9.42
CA HIS A 40 -17.01 12.59 -8.63
C HIS A 40 -16.41 13.58 -7.62
N GLY A 41 -15.08 13.58 -7.42
CA GLY A 41 -14.41 14.44 -6.45
C GLY A 41 -13.32 13.73 -5.65
N PHE A 42 -12.83 14.40 -4.61
CA PHE A 42 -11.78 13.87 -3.72
C PHE A 42 -12.41 13.13 -2.53
N ILE A 43 -11.92 11.91 -2.30
CA ILE A 43 -12.33 11.07 -1.18
C ILE A 43 -11.10 10.86 -0.28
N GLY A 44 -11.21 11.24 0.99
CA GLY A 44 -10.15 11.01 1.97
C GLY A 44 -10.38 9.69 2.71
N PHE A 45 -9.44 8.76 2.57
CA PHE A 45 -9.41 7.52 3.35
C PHE A 45 -8.37 7.64 4.46
N ARG A 46 -8.59 6.99 5.60
CA ARG A 46 -7.53 6.81 6.60
C ARG A 46 -6.74 5.57 6.23
N PHE A 47 -5.42 5.63 6.34
CA PHE A 47 -4.60 4.44 6.07
C PHE A 47 -4.89 3.28 7.03
N THR A 48 -5.37 3.55 8.23
CA THR A 48 -5.86 2.51 9.16
C THR A 48 -7.03 1.71 8.61
N ASP A 49 -7.83 2.32 7.73
CA ASP A 49 -8.99 1.69 7.11
C ASP A 49 -8.67 1.08 5.75
N ILE A 50 -7.47 1.25 5.22
CA ILE A 50 -7.07 0.67 3.94
C ILE A 50 -6.49 -0.73 4.16
N VAL A 51 -7.00 -1.72 3.41
CA VAL A 51 -6.45 -3.08 3.36
C VAL A 51 -5.41 -3.21 2.27
N ALA A 52 -5.73 -2.67 1.10
CA ALA A 52 -4.86 -2.78 -0.05
C ALA A 52 -5.12 -1.61 -0.98
N ALA A 53 -4.07 -1.10 -1.60
CA ALA A 53 -4.19 -0.18 -2.72
C ALA A 53 -3.31 -0.68 -3.86
N TYR A 54 -3.80 -0.65 -5.09
CA TYR A 54 -2.99 -1.05 -6.24
C TYR A 54 -3.34 -0.22 -7.46
N SER A 55 -2.30 0.14 -8.20
CA SER A 55 -2.45 0.85 -9.46
C SER A 55 -2.66 -0.14 -10.59
N VAL A 56 -3.81 -0.03 -11.26
CA VAL A 56 -4.12 -0.77 -12.47
C VAL A 56 -3.68 0.06 -13.67
N TYR A 57 -2.61 -0.37 -14.35
CA TYR A 57 -2.19 0.20 -15.63
C TYR A 57 -2.90 -0.54 -16.75
N ASP A 58 -4.14 -0.16 -17.02
CA ASP A 58 -4.79 -0.57 -18.26
C ASP A 58 -4.27 0.28 -19.42
N THR A 59 -4.17 -0.31 -20.61
CA THR A 59 -3.47 0.27 -21.77
C THR A 59 -4.05 1.62 -22.23
N GLN A 60 -5.25 1.98 -21.77
CA GLN A 60 -5.91 3.24 -22.14
C GLN A 60 -6.09 4.24 -20.99
N LYS A 61 -6.24 3.80 -19.74
CA LYS A 61 -6.40 4.69 -18.57
C LYS A 61 -5.87 4.02 -17.30
N PRO A 62 -4.71 4.43 -16.77
CA PRO A 62 -4.27 3.96 -15.47
C PRO A 62 -5.19 4.50 -14.38
N TYR A 63 -5.60 3.64 -13.45
CA TYR A 63 -6.39 4.04 -12.28
C TYR A 63 -5.92 3.26 -11.05
N ASP A 64 -5.98 3.89 -9.89
CA ASP A 64 -5.71 3.31 -8.59
C ASP A 64 -7.00 2.72 -8.00
N LYS A 65 -6.90 1.52 -7.43
CA LYS A 65 -7.96 0.89 -6.64
C LYS A 65 -7.53 0.85 -5.19
N VAL A 66 -8.40 1.34 -4.31
CA VAL A 66 -8.23 1.29 -2.86
C VAL A 66 -9.33 0.40 -2.29
N ILE A 67 -8.94 -0.60 -1.52
CA ILE A 67 -9.82 -1.51 -0.80
C ILE A 67 -9.77 -1.12 0.67
N SER A 68 -10.92 -0.78 1.24
CA SER A 68 -11.07 -0.50 2.68
C SER A 68 -11.38 -1.77 3.47
N ASN A 69 -11.10 -1.75 4.78
CA ASN A 69 -11.33 -2.85 5.74
C ASN A 69 -12.80 -3.28 5.80
N ASN A 70 -13.73 -2.38 5.50
CA ASN A 70 -15.15 -2.66 5.38
C ASN A 70 -15.52 -3.44 4.10
N GLY A 71 -14.55 -3.74 3.23
CA GLY A 71 -14.77 -4.39 1.93
C GLY A 71 -15.13 -3.43 0.79
N ASP A 72 -15.18 -2.13 1.07
CA ASP A 72 -15.41 -1.07 0.09
C ASP A 72 -14.26 -1.00 -0.92
N LYS A 73 -14.59 -0.87 -2.21
CA LYS A 73 -13.61 -0.83 -3.29
C LYS A 73 -13.84 0.43 -4.10
N VAL A 74 -12.90 1.36 -4.01
CA VAL A 74 -13.00 2.65 -4.68
C VAL A 74 -11.91 2.74 -5.73
N SER A 75 -12.31 3.13 -6.95
CA SER A 75 -11.39 3.35 -8.06
C SER A 75 -11.23 4.86 -8.28
N GLY A 76 -10.00 5.32 -8.47
CA GLY A 76 -9.68 6.73 -8.66
C GLY A 76 -8.21 6.92 -8.98
N VAL A 77 -7.66 8.11 -8.70
CA VAL A 77 -6.24 8.40 -8.78
C VAL A 77 -5.81 8.95 -7.44
N ILE A 78 -4.78 8.37 -6.82
CA ILE A 78 -4.32 8.87 -5.54
C ILE A 78 -3.76 10.29 -5.76
N ALA A 79 -4.35 11.26 -5.07
CA ALA A 79 -3.99 12.68 -5.13
C ALA A 79 -2.90 13.07 -4.12
N ASP A 80 -2.61 12.18 -3.18
CA ASP A 80 -1.51 12.35 -2.23
C ASP A 80 -0.16 12.30 -2.95
N ALA A 81 0.79 13.09 -2.46
CA ALA A 81 2.10 13.20 -3.09
C ALA A 81 3.04 12.06 -2.65
N HIS A 82 2.97 11.67 -1.37
CA HIS A 82 3.88 10.68 -0.79
C HIS A 82 3.24 9.93 0.38
N VAL A 83 3.65 8.69 0.56
CA VAL A 83 3.31 7.80 1.67
C VAL A 83 4.54 7.62 2.54
N GLU A 84 4.38 7.75 3.85
CA GLU A 84 5.44 7.57 4.82
C GLU A 84 5.31 6.17 5.43
N LEU A 85 6.39 5.40 5.33
CA LEU A 85 6.49 4.05 5.89
C LEU A 85 7.70 3.98 6.80
N LYS A 86 7.48 3.52 8.03
CA LYS A 86 8.52 3.26 9.00
C LYS A 86 8.98 1.81 8.89
N THR A 87 10.22 1.60 8.50
CA THR A 87 10.80 0.25 8.40
C THR A 87 11.00 -0.38 9.77
N ALA A 88 11.21 -1.70 9.80
CA ALA A 88 11.53 -2.41 11.04
C ALA A 88 12.83 -1.91 11.72
N ALA A 89 13.74 -1.29 10.95
CA ALA A 89 14.96 -0.66 11.48
C ALA A 89 14.68 0.65 12.23
N GLY A 90 13.49 1.24 12.05
CA GLY A 90 13.09 2.51 12.64
C GLY A 90 13.18 3.70 11.69
N ASP A 91 13.77 3.51 10.50
CA ASP A 91 13.87 4.54 9.46
C ASP A 91 12.52 4.84 8.81
N VAL A 92 12.21 6.12 8.61
CA VAL A 92 11.02 6.58 7.90
C VAL A 92 11.36 6.86 6.45
N ILE A 93 10.79 6.06 5.55
CA ILE A 93 10.91 6.20 4.11
C ILE A 93 9.71 6.96 3.60
N LYS A 94 9.96 7.97 2.75
CA LYS A 94 8.91 8.70 2.02
C LYS A 94 8.85 8.18 0.59
N ILE A 95 7.79 7.48 0.26
CA ILE A 95 7.56 6.90 -1.05
C ILE A 95 6.60 7.79 -1.82
N ALA A 96 7.00 8.29 -2.99
CA ALA A 96 6.07 9.00 -3.85
C ALA A 96 4.94 8.07 -4.30
N VAL A 97 3.68 8.46 -4.11
CA VAL A 97 2.50 7.73 -4.61
C VAL A 97 2.62 7.32 -6.07
N PRO A 98 3.03 8.19 -7.02
CA PRO A 98 3.19 7.80 -8.42
C PRO A 98 4.37 6.84 -8.65
N ALA A 99 5.18 6.50 -7.65
CA ALA A 99 6.18 5.43 -7.75
C ALA A 99 5.64 4.10 -7.20
N ILE A 100 4.48 4.10 -6.55
CA ILE A 100 3.85 2.92 -5.97
C ILE A 100 3.13 2.13 -7.07
N LYS A 101 3.22 0.81 -6.97
CA LYS A 101 2.49 -0.14 -7.79
C LYS A 101 1.42 -0.85 -6.97
N ILE A 102 1.79 -1.36 -5.80
CA ILE A 102 0.91 -2.10 -4.90
C ILE A 102 1.26 -1.71 -3.45
N ILE A 103 0.25 -1.52 -2.63
CA ILE A 103 0.31 -1.38 -1.18
C ILE A 103 -0.52 -2.52 -0.62
N ASN A 104 0.12 -3.40 0.13
CA ASN A 104 -0.53 -4.49 0.83
C ASN A 104 -0.43 -4.17 2.33
N LYS A 105 -1.53 -3.76 2.94
CA LYS A 105 -1.52 -3.53 4.38
C LYS A 105 -1.78 -4.83 5.11
N ASN A 106 -0.90 -5.15 6.05
CA ASN A 106 -1.15 -6.23 6.98
C ASN A 106 -2.04 -5.67 8.10
N ILE A 107 -3.33 -5.46 7.79
CA ILE A 107 -4.33 -5.28 8.83
C ILE A 107 -4.48 -6.62 9.55
N GLY A 108 -3.60 -6.85 10.53
CA GLY A 108 -3.67 -7.99 11.43
C GLY A 108 -5.08 -8.07 11.99
N SER A 109 -5.76 -9.18 11.71
CA SER A 109 -7.04 -9.52 12.33
C SER A 109 -6.85 -9.43 13.85
N LYS A 110 -7.41 -8.39 14.46
CA LYS A 110 -7.66 -8.37 15.90
C LYS A 110 -8.88 -9.21 16.22
#